data_AF-A0A094ICY2-F1
#
_entry.id   AF-A0A094ICY2-F1
#
_cell.length_a   1.000
_cell.length_b   1.000
_cell.length_c   1.000
_cell.angle_alpha   90.00
_cell.angle_beta   90.00
_cell.angle_gamma   90.00
#
_symmetry.space_group_name_H-M   'P 1'
#
loop_
_entity.id
_entity.type
_entity.pdbx_description
1 polymer ?
#
loop_
_entity_poly.entity_id
_entity_poly.type
_entity_poly.pdbx_seq_one_letter_code
_entity_poly.pdbx_strand_id
1 'polypeptide(L)'
;MSFDQEFLTPRGLLIHIEAGKLKIGYYDVGAVCDGILVLAAAAPKDYDEIFADLARLYKDESDNEDLRRAVKAKIDARLTSIRNVSSSATATRKVLADATDEVYLAQGQLKEIGAQLNSDQIYKRLLDRFIPDFVQIALNVQAVNFTRGWISQLQLTDETRFALSELQKAVGAVAEIDMDLVSLRKYVEENTEPGPNPILDLQKGKILEMWDGLETEVKKFKANFIDTA
;
A
#
# COMPACT_ATOMS: atom_id res chain seq x y z
N MET A 1 38.76 10.65 15.30
CA MET A 1 37.50 9.92 15.06
C MET A 1 36.53 10.30 16.16
N SER A 2 35.37 10.89 15.82
CA SER A 2 34.38 11.33 16.82
C SER A 2 33.57 10.13 17.32
N PHE A 3 33.03 10.24 18.54
CA PHE A 3 32.21 9.22 19.18
C PHE A 3 30.98 8.82 18.34
N ASP A 4 30.46 9.75 17.54
CA ASP A 4 29.33 9.54 16.64
C ASP A 4 29.62 8.55 15.51
N GLN A 5 30.87 8.47 15.03
CA GLN A 5 31.25 7.63 13.88
C GLN A 5 31.36 6.13 14.19
N GLU A 6 31.50 5.75 15.45
CA GLU A 6 31.71 4.34 15.83
C GLU A 6 30.41 3.64 16.25
N PHE A 7 29.44 4.39 16.80
CA PHE A 7 28.21 3.84 17.35
C PHE A 7 26.96 4.03 16.47
N LEU A 8 26.90 5.06 15.63
CA LEU A 8 25.69 5.41 14.87
C LEU A 8 25.71 4.93 13.42
N THR A 9 26.90 4.69 12.85
CA THR A 9 27.09 4.53 11.41
C THR A 9 26.45 3.28 10.80
N PRO A 10 26.52 2.07 11.41
CA PRO A 10 25.89 0.88 10.82
C PRO A 10 24.36 0.96 10.82
N ARG A 11 23.76 1.56 11.85
CA ARG A 11 22.30 1.68 12.01
C ARG A 11 21.73 2.85 11.20
N GLY A 12 22.48 3.95 11.11
CA GLY A 12 22.17 5.05 10.19
C GLY A 12 22.17 4.60 8.73
N LEU A 13 23.08 3.70 8.34
CA LEU A 13 23.09 3.10 7.01
C LEU A 13 21.85 2.23 6.76
N LEU A 14 21.42 1.41 7.74
CA LEU A 14 20.20 0.60 7.62
C LEU A 14 18.96 1.49 7.43
N ILE A 15 18.80 2.54 8.25
CA ILE A 15 17.69 3.50 8.09
C ILE A 15 17.70 4.14 6.71
N HIS A 16 18.88 4.49 6.19
CA HIS A 16 19.01 5.09 4.86
C HIS A 16 18.58 4.11 3.75
N ILE A 17 18.98 2.84 3.84
CA ILE A 17 18.59 1.80 2.88
C ILE A 17 17.07 1.58 2.91
N GLU A 18 16.48 1.41 4.09
CA GLU A 18 15.05 1.16 4.23
C GLU A 18 14.20 2.38 3.86
N ALA A 19 14.67 3.60 4.15
CA ALA A 19 14.04 4.83 3.66
C ALA A 19 14.02 4.89 2.12
N GLY A 20 15.07 4.38 1.46
CA GLY A 20 15.10 4.23 0.01
C GLY A 20 14.01 3.26 -0.51
N LYS A 21 13.82 2.12 0.16
CA LYS A 21 12.74 1.17 -0.18
C LYS A 21 11.36 1.75 0.08
N LEU A 22 11.17 2.47 1.18
CA LEU A 22 9.92 3.16 1.48
C LEU A 22 9.57 4.17 0.38
N LYS A 23 10.54 4.97 -0.06
CA LYS A 23 10.35 5.92 -1.17
C LYS A 23 9.87 5.21 -2.45
N ILE A 24 10.50 4.10 -2.82
CA ILE A 24 10.06 3.30 -3.97
C ILE A 24 8.65 2.76 -3.74
N GLY A 25 8.37 2.22 -2.56
CA GLY A 25 7.05 1.73 -2.19
C GLY A 25 5.96 2.79 -2.30
N TYR A 26 6.22 4.05 -1.96
CA TYR A 26 5.27 5.16 -2.15
C TYR A 26 4.96 5.43 -3.63
N TYR A 27 5.96 5.38 -4.52
CA TYR A 27 5.71 5.47 -5.96
C TYR A 27 4.85 4.30 -6.44
N ASP A 28 5.13 3.09 -5.96
CA ASP A 28 4.36 1.90 -6.33
C ASP A 28 2.92 1.98 -5.81
N VAL A 29 2.67 2.58 -4.64
CA VAL A 29 1.31 2.87 -4.16
C VAL A 29 0.58 3.80 -5.13
N GLY A 30 1.26 4.86 -5.60
CA GLY A 30 0.70 5.75 -6.62
C GLY A 30 0.32 5.01 -7.90
N ALA A 31 1.21 4.13 -8.39
CA ALA A 31 0.96 3.31 -9.57
C ALA A 31 -0.23 2.34 -9.38
N VAL A 32 -0.38 1.75 -8.20
CA VAL A 32 -1.55 0.93 -7.85
C VAL A 32 -2.83 1.76 -7.85
N CYS A 33 -2.81 2.96 -7.26
CA CYS A 33 -3.95 3.88 -7.28
C CYS A 33 -4.35 4.20 -8.73
N ASP A 34 -3.37 4.53 -9.58
CA ASP A 34 -3.61 4.80 -11.00
C ASP A 34 -4.21 3.60 -11.73
N GLY A 35 -3.70 2.39 -11.45
CA GLY A 35 -4.27 1.16 -11.98
C GLY A 35 -5.75 0.99 -11.59
N ILE A 36 -6.09 1.21 -10.32
CA ILE A 36 -7.48 1.14 -9.85
C ILE A 36 -8.35 2.19 -10.54
N LEU A 37 -7.88 3.44 -10.64
CA LEU A 37 -8.62 4.54 -11.26
C LEU A 37 -8.86 4.30 -12.76
N VAL A 38 -7.87 3.76 -13.48
CA VAL A 38 -8.03 3.36 -14.89
C VAL A 38 -9.10 2.28 -15.02
N LEU A 39 -9.10 1.27 -14.15
CA LEU A 39 -10.13 0.24 -14.18
C LEU A 39 -11.51 0.82 -13.85
N ALA A 40 -11.62 1.65 -12.81
CA ALA A 40 -12.88 2.28 -12.43
C ALA A 40 -13.46 3.13 -13.57
N ALA A 41 -12.63 3.97 -14.22
CA ALA A 41 -13.05 4.79 -15.35
C ALA A 41 -13.55 3.96 -16.55
N ALA A 42 -12.97 2.78 -16.78
CA ALA A 42 -13.40 1.85 -17.83
C ALA A 42 -14.64 1.02 -17.43
N ALA A 43 -14.96 0.92 -16.13
CA ALA A 43 -16.00 0.04 -15.62
C ALA A 43 -17.37 0.26 -16.31
N PRO A 44 -17.92 1.49 -16.42
CA PRO A 44 -19.25 1.68 -17.01
C PRO A 44 -19.35 1.06 -18.41
N LYS A 45 -18.37 1.35 -19.27
CA LYS A 45 -18.34 0.83 -20.64
C LYS A 45 -18.17 -0.69 -20.68
N ASP A 46 -17.21 -1.23 -19.93
CA ASP A 46 -16.94 -2.68 -19.93
C ASP A 46 -18.16 -3.47 -19.45
N TYR A 47 -18.82 -3.01 -18.39
CA TYR A 47 -20.02 -3.65 -17.87
C TYR A 47 -21.24 -3.40 -18.76
N ASP A 48 -21.39 -2.24 -19.40
CA ASP A 48 -22.44 -2.02 -20.40
C ASP A 48 -22.35 -3.07 -21.51
N GLU A 49 -21.15 -3.31 -22.05
CA GLU A 49 -20.93 -4.30 -23.11
C GLU A 49 -21.17 -5.74 -22.62
N ILE A 50 -20.65 -6.11 -21.45
CA ILE A 50 -20.84 -7.45 -20.87
C ILE A 50 -22.32 -7.72 -20.63
N PHE A 51 -23.03 -6.79 -19.98
CA PHE A 51 -24.43 -6.98 -19.61
C PHE A 51 -25.39 -6.86 -20.79
N ALA A 52 -25.06 -6.07 -21.83
CA ALA A 52 -25.82 -6.06 -23.08
C ALA A 52 -25.75 -7.41 -23.80
N ASP A 53 -24.56 -8.01 -23.89
CA ASP A 53 -24.37 -9.32 -24.52
C ASP A 53 -24.99 -10.45 -23.68
N LEU A 54 -24.90 -10.35 -22.35
CA LEU A 54 -25.65 -11.24 -21.45
C LEU A 54 -27.15 -11.15 -21.74
N ALA A 55 -27.73 -9.95 -21.77
CA ALA A 55 -29.16 -9.77 -22.03
C ALA A 55 -29.64 -10.40 -23.35
N ARG A 56 -28.77 -10.42 -24.39
CA ARG A 56 -29.02 -11.13 -25.65
C ARG A 56 -29.01 -12.65 -25.47
N LEU A 57 -28.00 -13.19 -24.77
CA LEU A 57 -27.95 -14.62 -24.42
C LEU A 57 -29.19 -15.07 -23.64
N TYR A 58 -29.77 -14.23 -22.78
CA TYR A 58 -30.96 -14.61 -22.00
C TYR A 58 -32.29 -14.50 -22.74
N LYS A 59 -32.35 -13.79 -23.88
CA LYS A 59 -33.61 -13.56 -24.60
C LYS A 59 -33.74 -14.50 -25.80
N ASP A 60 -33.02 -14.18 -26.86
CA ASP A 60 -33.23 -14.72 -28.19
C ASP A 60 -32.01 -15.45 -28.76
N GLU A 61 -30.87 -15.37 -28.06
CA GLU A 61 -29.60 -15.95 -28.50
C GLU A 61 -29.01 -16.97 -27.50
N SER A 62 -29.84 -17.69 -26.73
CA SER A 62 -29.39 -18.64 -25.69
C SER A 62 -28.43 -19.71 -26.17
N ASP A 63 -28.63 -20.17 -27.40
CA ASP A 63 -27.86 -21.25 -28.03
C ASP A 63 -26.69 -20.71 -28.86
N ASN A 64 -26.43 -19.38 -28.79
CA ASN A 64 -25.34 -18.74 -29.51
C ASN A 64 -24.00 -18.94 -28.77
N GLU A 65 -23.32 -20.04 -29.07
CA GLU A 65 -22.04 -20.41 -28.48
C GLU A 65 -20.91 -19.39 -28.75
N ASP A 66 -20.96 -18.70 -29.89
CA ASP A 66 -19.97 -17.66 -30.20
C ASP A 66 -20.17 -16.41 -29.33
N LEU A 67 -21.42 -16.00 -29.12
CA LEU A 67 -21.76 -14.92 -28.17
C LEU A 67 -21.39 -15.32 -26.74
N ARG A 68 -21.67 -16.57 -26.33
CA ARG A 68 -21.28 -17.10 -25.01
C ARG A 68 -19.77 -17.05 -24.81
N ARG A 69 -18.98 -17.43 -25.83
CA ARG A 69 -17.52 -17.35 -25.81
C ARG A 69 -17.04 -15.90 -25.72
N ALA A 70 -17.66 -14.98 -26.47
CA ALA A 70 -17.32 -13.57 -26.45
C ALA A 70 -17.58 -12.92 -25.07
N VAL A 71 -18.73 -13.20 -24.45
CA VAL A 71 -19.04 -12.72 -23.09
C VAL A 71 -18.02 -13.23 -22.07
N LYS A 72 -17.69 -14.53 -22.11
CA LYS A 72 -16.67 -15.11 -21.23
C LYS A 72 -15.32 -14.44 -21.42
N ALA A 73 -14.90 -14.21 -22.66
CA ALA A 73 -13.63 -13.54 -22.95
C ALA A 73 -13.59 -12.10 -22.38
N LYS A 74 -14.69 -11.34 -22.46
CA LYS A 74 -14.79 -10.00 -21.85
C LYS A 74 -14.67 -10.06 -20.32
N ILE A 75 -15.38 -10.99 -19.68
CA ILE A 75 -15.31 -11.21 -18.23
C ILE A 75 -13.89 -11.61 -17.81
N ASP A 76 -13.26 -12.55 -18.52
CA ASP A 76 -11.90 -13.02 -18.21
C ASP A 76 -10.85 -11.92 -18.41
N ALA A 77 -10.99 -11.06 -19.42
CA ALA A 77 -10.13 -9.89 -19.62
C ALA A 77 -10.23 -8.92 -18.43
N ARG A 78 -11.46 -8.67 -17.94
CA ARG A 78 -11.70 -7.82 -16.78
C ARG A 78 -11.11 -8.42 -15.50
N LEU A 79 -11.37 -9.71 -15.25
CA LEU A 79 -10.79 -10.47 -14.14
C LEU A 79 -9.25 -10.43 -14.16
N THR A 80 -8.65 -10.58 -15.33
CA THR A 80 -7.19 -10.54 -15.49
C THR A 80 -6.64 -9.18 -15.08
N SER A 81 -7.28 -8.10 -15.53
CA SER A 81 -6.87 -6.73 -15.19
C SER A 81 -7.01 -6.44 -13.70
N ILE A 82 -8.12 -6.88 -13.09
CA ILE A 82 -8.37 -6.80 -11.64
C ILE A 82 -7.30 -7.55 -10.84
N ARG A 83 -6.97 -8.78 -11.24
CA ARG A 83 -5.96 -9.62 -10.57
C ARG A 83 -4.55 -9.04 -10.67
N ASN A 84 -4.22 -8.42 -11.79
CA ASN A 84 -2.93 -7.74 -11.97
C ASN A 84 -2.79 -6.59 -10.97
N VAL A 85 -3.82 -5.75 -10.84
CA VAL A 85 -3.83 -4.64 -9.88
C VAL A 85 -3.80 -5.15 -8.43
N SER A 86 -4.60 -6.18 -8.11
CA SER A 86 -4.61 -6.78 -6.77
C SER A 86 -3.26 -7.41 -6.38
N SER A 87 -2.60 -8.08 -7.34
CA SER A 87 -1.26 -8.65 -7.14
C SER A 87 -0.21 -7.57 -6.91
N SER A 88 -0.24 -6.50 -7.72
CA SER A 88 0.64 -5.35 -7.54
C SER A 88 0.42 -4.71 -6.17
N ALA A 89 -0.83 -4.46 -5.78
CA ALA A 89 -1.17 -3.90 -4.47
C ALA A 89 -0.67 -4.78 -3.31
N THR A 90 -0.82 -6.10 -3.43
CA THR A 90 -0.34 -7.06 -2.43
C THR A 90 1.18 -7.03 -2.29
N ALA A 91 1.90 -6.99 -3.42
CA ALA A 91 3.36 -6.91 -3.44
C ALA A 91 3.86 -5.58 -2.85
N THR A 92 3.29 -4.46 -3.27
CA THR A 92 3.61 -3.12 -2.73
C THR A 92 3.35 -3.05 -1.22
N ARG A 93 2.22 -3.58 -0.75
CA ARG A 93 1.90 -3.66 0.68
C ARG A 93 2.98 -4.43 1.44
N LYS A 94 3.44 -5.56 0.90
CA LYS A 94 4.48 -6.36 1.53
C LYS A 94 5.80 -5.60 1.64
N VAL A 95 6.25 -4.94 0.56
CA VAL A 95 7.48 -4.15 0.57
C VAL A 95 7.41 -3.02 1.60
N LEU A 96 6.29 -2.30 1.65
CA LEU A 96 6.08 -1.24 2.63
C LEU A 96 6.04 -1.76 4.06
N ALA A 97 5.38 -2.90 4.30
CA ALA A 97 5.30 -3.50 5.64
C ALA A 97 6.69 -3.93 6.13
N ASP A 98 7.42 -4.69 5.31
CA ASP A 98 8.76 -5.17 5.65
C ASP A 98 9.71 -4.00 5.94
N ALA A 99 9.73 -2.96 5.08
CA ALA A 99 10.58 -1.79 5.27
C ALA A 99 10.17 -0.95 6.49
N THR A 100 8.86 -0.86 6.78
CA THR A 100 8.34 -0.17 7.98
C THR A 100 8.79 -0.87 9.26
N ASP A 101 8.70 -2.19 9.30
CA ASP A 101 9.10 -3.00 10.46
C ASP A 101 10.60 -2.85 10.74
N GLU A 102 11.44 -2.89 9.70
CA GLU A 102 12.89 -2.68 9.82
C GLU A 102 13.25 -1.27 10.29
N VAL A 103 12.59 -0.23 9.76
CA VAL A 103 12.77 1.16 10.24
C VAL A 103 12.35 1.28 11.70
N TYR A 104 11.22 0.67 12.08
CA TYR A 104 10.74 0.70 13.45
C TYR A 104 11.73 0.01 14.42
N LEU A 105 12.28 -1.14 14.02
CA LEU A 105 13.31 -1.84 14.77
C LEU A 105 14.58 -0.99 14.92
N ALA A 106 15.08 -0.42 13.82
CA ALA A 106 16.28 0.43 13.83
C ALA A 106 16.07 1.70 14.67
N GLN A 107 14.89 2.32 14.59
CA GLN A 107 14.51 3.47 15.42
C GLN A 107 14.47 3.10 16.90
N GLY A 108 13.90 1.94 17.26
CA GLY A 108 13.89 1.44 18.65
C GLY A 108 15.30 1.23 19.19
N GLN A 109 16.16 0.56 18.41
CA GLN A 109 17.55 0.35 18.74
C GLN A 109 18.36 1.66 18.88
N LEU A 110 18.07 2.66 18.06
CA LEU A 110 18.68 3.99 18.21
C LEU A 110 18.21 4.67 19.51
N LYS A 111 16.92 4.58 19.85
CA LYS A 111 16.37 5.11 21.10
C LYS A 111 17.01 4.47 22.33
N GLU A 112 17.26 3.16 22.29
CA GLU A 112 18.01 2.45 23.36
C GLU A 112 19.44 2.99 23.51
N ILE A 113 20.18 3.16 22.41
CA ILE A 113 21.51 3.79 22.45
C ILE A 113 21.41 5.20 23.03
N GLY A 114 20.48 6.01 22.53
CA GLY A 114 20.25 7.38 22.99
C GLY A 114 20.01 7.45 24.51
N ALA A 115 19.27 6.49 25.07
CA ALA A 115 19.07 6.38 26.52
C ALA A 115 20.39 6.06 27.26
N GLN A 116 21.24 5.19 26.70
CA GLN A 116 22.53 4.80 27.28
C GLN A 116 23.59 5.91 27.24
N LEU A 117 23.41 6.94 26.39
CA LEU A 117 24.31 8.09 26.32
C LEU A 117 24.37 8.90 27.62
N ASN A 118 23.40 8.76 28.52
CA ASN A 118 23.39 9.39 29.85
C ASN A 118 24.03 8.53 30.95
N SER A 119 24.79 7.50 30.61
CA SER A 119 25.42 6.64 31.61
C SER A 119 26.64 7.31 32.26
N ASP A 120 26.85 7.03 33.54
CA ASP A 120 28.06 7.44 34.27
C ASP A 120 29.36 7.01 33.56
N GLN A 121 29.28 5.93 32.77
CA GLN A 121 30.38 5.43 31.97
C GLN A 121 30.76 6.37 30.81
N ILE A 122 29.77 7.00 30.16
CA ILE A 122 30.02 8.03 29.13
C ILE A 122 30.63 9.27 29.77
N TYR A 123 30.09 9.70 30.91
CA TYR A 123 30.63 10.85 31.66
C TYR A 123 32.08 10.60 32.10
N LYS A 124 32.38 9.44 32.67
CA LYS A 124 33.76 9.03 33.02
C LYS A 124 34.69 9.02 31.82
N ARG A 125 34.26 8.46 30.68
CA ARG A 125 35.05 8.47 29.43
C ARG A 125 35.35 9.88 28.93
N LEU A 126 34.40 10.81 29.04
CA LEU A 126 34.61 12.21 28.68
C LEU A 126 35.61 12.88 29.64
N LEU A 127 35.51 12.63 30.94
CA LEU A 127 36.48 13.12 31.93
C LEU A 127 37.89 12.59 31.65
N ASP A 128 38.05 11.27 31.49
CA ASP A 128 39.35 10.61 31.28
C ASP A 128 40.05 11.11 30.01
N ARG A 129 39.28 11.45 28.97
CA ARG A 129 39.84 11.81 27.65
C ARG A 129 40.19 13.28 27.52
N PHE A 130 39.46 14.16 28.19
CA PHE A 130 39.54 15.60 27.95
C PHE A 130 40.04 16.39 29.15
N ILE A 131 40.29 15.78 30.31
CA ILE A 131 40.99 16.48 31.41
C ILE A 131 42.39 16.93 30.94
N PRO A 132 42.82 18.17 31.29
CA PRO A 132 42.14 19.15 32.16
C PRO A 132 41.24 20.18 31.43
N ASP A 133 40.89 19.98 30.16
CA ASP A 133 40.04 20.89 29.38
C ASP A 133 38.55 20.78 29.74
N PHE A 134 38.17 21.47 30.80
CA PHE A 134 36.79 21.52 31.29
C PHE A 134 35.80 22.18 30.33
N VAL A 135 36.26 23.07 29.44
CA VAL A 135 35.39 23.71 28.44
C VAL A 135 35.00 22.67 27.39
N GLN A 136 35.95 21.89 26.90
CA GLN A 136 35.70 20.82 25.95
C GLN A 136 34.80 19.72 26.52
N ILE A 137 34.95 19.40 27.82
CA ILE A 137 34.06 18.47 28.52
C ILE A 137 32.62 19.00 28.53
N ALA A 138 32.40 20.26 28.89
CA ALA A 138 31.06 20.86 28.94
C ALA A 138 30.38 20.86 27.56
N LEU A 139 31.11 21.23 26.50
CA LEU A 139 30.61 21.18 25.12
C LEU A 139 30.22 19.77 24.69
N ASN A 140 31.03 18.76 25.04
CA ASN A 140 30.74 17.37 24.70
C ASN A 140 29.51 16.83 25.46
N VAL A 141 29.35 17.16 26.75
CA VAL A 141 28.16 16.80 27.53
C VAL A 141 26.91 17.45 26.94
N GLN A 142 27.01 18.71 26.52
CA GLN A 142 25.90 19.40 25.86
C GLN A 142 25.52 18.72 24.53
N ALA A 143 26.51 18.39 23.69
CA ALA A 143 26.29 17.67 22.44
C ALA A 143 25.60 16.32 22.66
N VAL A 144 26.04 15.54 23.65
CA VAL A 144 25.41 14.27 24.03
C VAL A 144 23.94 14.46 24.43
N ASN A 145 23.64 15.47 25.24
CA ASN A 145 22.26 15.78 25.65
C ASN A 145 21.38 16.20 24.47
N PHE A 146 21.91 16.99 23.53
CA PHE A 146 21.20 17.33 22.30
C PHE A 146 20.92 16.09 21.46
N THR A 147 21.93 15.26 21.17
CA THR A 147 21.76 14.02 20.38
C THR A 147 20.71 13.09 21.00
N ARG A 148 20.69 12.95 22.33
CA ARG A 148 19.64 12.21 23.04
C ARG A 148 18.25 12.79 22.81
N GLY A 149 18.10 14.11 22.96
CA GLY A 149 16.84 14.81 22.74
C GLY A 149 16.30 14.55 21.34
N TRP A 150 17.16 14.71 20.33
CA TRP A 150 16.83 14.43 18.93
C TRP A 150 16.40 12.98 18.71
N ILE A 151 17.20 12.00 19.15
CA ILE A 151 16.90 10.57 18.97
C ILE A 151 15.56 10.19 19.63
N SER A 152 15.25 10.75 20.80
CA SER A 152 14.01 10.45 21.53
C SER A 152 12.75 10.88 20.77
N GLN A 153 12.84 11.94 19.97
CA GLN A 153 11.72 12.53 19.24
C GLN A 153 11.50 11.93 17.84
N LEU A 154 12.45 11.14 17.31
CA LEU A 154 12.30 10.51 16.00
C LEU A 154 11.07 9.60 15.96
N GLN A 155 10.22 9.81 14.94
CA GLN A 155 9.08 8.97 14.55
C GLN A 155 9.10 8.85 13.02
N LEU A 156 9.55 7.72 12.48
CA LEU A 156 9.83 7.58 11.04
C LEU A 156 8.74 6.80 10.27
N THR A 157 7.71 6.27 10.94
CA THR A 157 6.81 5.24 10.36
C THR A 157 5.32 5.56 10.36
N ASP A 158 4.90 6.70 10.91
CA ASP A 158 3.46 6.98 11.10
C ASP A 158 2.69 7.14 9.78
N GLU A 159 3.26 7.83 8.80
CA GLU A 159 2.66 8.00 7.47
C GLU A 159 2.55 6.67 6.71
N THR A 160 3.58 5.82 6.80
CA THR A 160 3.59 4.53 6.10
C THR A 160 2.55 3.56 6.67
N ARG A 161 2.31 3.59 7.98
CA ARG A 161 1.28 2.78 8.62
C ARG A 161 -0.12 3.11 8.08
N PHE A 162 -0.39 4.38 7.83
CA PHE A 162 -1.65 4.80 7.23
C PHE A 162 -1.77 4.31 5.78
N ALA A 163 -0.74 4.54 4.95
CA ALA A 163 -0.71 4.07 3.55
C ALA A 163 -0.94 2.55 3.43
N LEU A 164 -0.33 1.75 4.33
CA LEU A 164 -0.54 0.31 4.41
C LEU A 164 -2.01 -0.06 4.69
N SER A 165 -2.66 0.65 5.61
CA SER A 165 -4.06 0.43 5.96
C SER A 165 -4.99 0.73 4.78
N GLU A 166 -4.78 1.84 4.07
CA GLU A 166 -5.60 2.20 2.91
C GLU A 166 -5.41 1.22 1.75
N LEU A 167 -4.17 0.81 1.48
CA LEU A 167 -3.89 -0.20 0.47
C LEU A 167 -4.55 -1.54 0.79
N GLN A 168 -4.61 -1.93 2.07
CA GLN A 168 -5.32 -3.13 2.51
C GLN A 168 -6.82 -3.07 2.22
N LYS A 169 -7.46 -1.90 2.46
CA LYS A 169 -8.88 -1.70 2.15
C LYS A 169 -9.13 -1.80 0.65
N ALA A 170 -8.28 -1.16 -0.16
CA ALA A 170 -8.38 -1.22 -1.61
C ALA A 170 -8.25 -2.66 -2.14
N VAL A 171 -7.30 -3.47 -1.62
CA VAL A 171 -7.18 -4.89 -1.97
C VAL A 171 -8.44 -5.67 -1.62
N GLY A 172 -9.03 -5.41 -0.45
CA GLY A 172 -10.30 -6.03 -0.03
C GLY A 172 -11.45 -5.73 -1.00
N ALA A 173 -11.63 -4.45 -1.33
CA ALA A 173 -12.68 -4.02 -2.27
C ALA A 173 -12.49 -4.63 -3.67
N VAL A 174 -11.26 -4.65 -4.18
CA VAL A 174 -10.95 -5.28 -5.48
C VAL A 174 -11.22 -6.79 -5.46
N ALA A 175 -10.97 -7.48 -4.35
CA ALA A 175 -11.27 -8.90 -4.19
C ALA A 175 -12.79 -9.19 -4.18
N GLU A 176 -13.60 -8.32 -3.59
CA GLU A 176 -15.07 -8.45 -3.63
C GLU A 176 -15.60 -8.34 -5.06
N ILE A 177 -15.06 -7.42 -5.88
CA ILE A 177 -15.41 -7.28 -7.29
C ILE A 177 -14.97 -8.52 -8.10
N ASP A 178 -13.79 -9.08 -7.85
CA ASP A 178 -13.33 -10.34 -8.47
C ASP A 178 -14.29 -11.49 -8.16
N MET A 179 -14.75 -11.64 -6.91
CA MET A 179 -15.69 -12.68 -6.50
C MET A 179 -17.05 -12.56 -7.21
N ASP A 180 -17.60 -11.35 -7.34
CA ASP A 180 -18.86 -11.11 -8.05
C ASP A 180 -18.71 -11.45 -9.55
N LEU A 181 -17.58 -11.10 -10.18
CA LEU A 181 -17.29 -11.43 -11.57
C LEU A 181 -17.06 -12.94 -11.80
N VAL A 182 -16.37 -13.64 -10.89
CA VAL A 182 -16.21 -15.09 -10.95
C VAL A 182 -17.57 -15.78 -10.83
N SER A 183 -18.44 -15.29 -9.94
CA SER A 183 -19.80 -15.80 -9.78
C SER A 183 -20.62 -15.60 -11.06
N LEU A 184 -20.50 -14.43 -11.71
CA LEU A 184 -21.13 -14.15 -13.00
C LEU A 184 -20.61 -15.08 -14.10
N ARG A 185 -19.29 -15.29 -14.18
CA ARG A 185 -18.69 -16.21 -15.17
C ARG A 185 -19.21 -17.63 -15.00
N LYS A 186 -19.22 -18.12 -13.77
CA LYS A 186 -19.73 -19.45 -13.42
C LYS A 186 -21.21 -19.59 -13.78
N TYR A 187 -22.01 -18.55 -13.52
CA TYR A 187 -23.41 -18.55 -13.91
C TYR A 187 -23.57 -18.73 -15.43
N VAL A 188 -22.77 -18.04 -16.25
CA VAL A 188 -22.77 -18.17 -17.73
C VAL A 188 -22.30 -19.55 -18.19
N GLU A 189 -21.45 -20.23 -17.41
CA GLU A 189 -21.02 -21.61 -17.68
C GLU A 189 -22.12 -22.62 -17.37
N GLU A 190 -22.88 -22.41 -16.30
CA GLU A 190 -23.82 -23.39 -15.75
C GLU A 190 -25.26 -23.22 -16.22
N ASN A 191 -25.64 -22.05 -16.73
CA ASN A 191 -27.02 -21.76 -17.14
C ASN A 191 -27.13 -21.61 -18.66
N THR A 192 -27.97 -22.46 -19.24
CA THR A 192 -28.36 -22.44 -20.66
C THR A 192 -29.80 -21.98 -20.87
N GLU A 193 -30.56 -21.76 -19.80
CA GLU A 193 -31.98 -21.41 -19.88
C GLU A 193 -32.24 -19.91 -19.68
N PRO A 194 -33.23 -19.34 -20.38
CA PRO A 194 -33.68 -17.96 -20.18
C PRO A 194 -34.04 -17.68 -18.72
N GLY A 195 -33.48 -16.60 -18.16
CA GLY A 195 -33.71 -16.14 -16.80
C GLY A 195 -34.27 -14.73 -16.77
N PRO A 196 -34.89 -14.29 -15.64
CA PRO A 196 -35.49 -12.97 -15.56
C PRO A 196 -34.43 -11.86 -15.63
N ASN A 197 -34.57 -10.98 -16.64
CA ASN A 197 -33.74 -9.79 -16.90
C ASN A 197 -33.47 -8.87 -15.67
N PRO A 198 -34.38 -8.68 -14.70
CA PRO A 198 -34.16 -7.80 -13.54
C PRO A 198 -32.96 -8.17 -12.66
N ILE A 199 -32.51 -9.43 -12.67
CA ILE A 199 -31.36 -9.87 -11.86
C ILE A 199 -30.05 -9.28 -12.43
N LEU A 200 -29.95 -9.16 -13.76
CA LEU A 200 -28.76 -8.66 -14.44
C LEU A 200 -28.54 -7.17 -14.20
N ASP A 201 -29.60 -6.38 -14.30
CA ASP A 201 -29.53 -4.94 -14.06
C ASP A 201 -29.13 -4.62 -12.61
N LEU A 202 -29.66 -5.39 -11.65
CA LEU A 202 -29.31 -5.25 -10.23
C LEU A 202 -27.85 -5.65 -9.95
N GLN A 203 -27.37 -6.74 -10.55
CA GLN A 203 -25.97 -7.17 -10.43
C GLN A 203 -25.01 -6.14 -11.05
N LYS A 204 -25.33 -5.64 -12.24
CA LYS A 204 -24.56 -4.57 -12.89
C LYS A 204 -24.50 -3.33 -12.02
N GLY A 205 -25.65 -2.87 -11.51
CA GLY A 205 -25.74 -1.71 -10.63
C GLY A 205 -24.84 -1.84 -9.41
N LYS A 206 -24.92 -2.98 -8.71
CA LYS A 206 -24.07 -3.26 -7.54
C LYS A 206 -22.58 -3.21 -7.88
N ILE A 207 -22.15 -3.85 -8.98
CA ILE A 207 -20.74 -3.85 -9.37
C ILE A 207 -20.25 -2.43 -9.72
N LEU A 208 -21.08 -1.64 -10.41
CA LEU A 208 -20.76 -0.24 -10.72
C LEU A 208 -20.68 0.64 -9.47
N GLU A 209 -21.59 0.46 -8.51
CA GLU A 209 -21.54 1.15 -7.21
C GLU A 209 -20.27 0.82 -6.44
N MET A 210 -19.83 -0.45 -6.45
CA MET A 210 -18.56 -0.85 -5.83
C MET A 210 -17.35 -0.17 -6.49
N TRP A 211 -17.34 -0.04 -7.83
CA TRP A 211 -16.29 0.69 -8.54
C TRP A 211 -16.29 2.18 -8.23
N ASP A 212 -17.46 2.83 -8.19
CA ASP A 212 -17.58 4.26 -7.88
C ASP A 212 -17.14 4.56 -6.43
N GLY A 213 -17.54 3.70 -5.48
CA GLY A 213 -17.09 3.77 -4.10
C GLY A 213 -15.57 3.61 -3.99
N LEU A 214 -15.01 2.61 -4.66
CA LEU A 214 -13.57 2.38 -4.69
C LEU A 214 -12.81 3.55 -5.34
N GLU A 215 -13.30 4.07 -6.46
CA GLU A 215 -12.72 5.23 -7.15
C GLU A 215 -12.69 6.45 -6.23
N THR A 216 -13.80 6.71 -5.54
CA THR A 216 -13.92 7.83 -4.61
C THR A 216 -12.89 7.73 -3.49
N GLU A 217 -12.77 6.57 -2.84
CA GLU A 217 -11.83 6.38 -1.74
C GLU A 217 -10.37 6.42 -2.22
N VAL A 218 -10.05 5.83 -3.38
CA VAL A 218 -8.70 5.88 -3.95
C VAL A 218 -8.31 7.29 -4.37
N LYS A 219 -9.22 8.09 -4.95
CA LYS A 219 -8.95 9.50 -5.25
C LYS A 219 -8.66 10.31 -4.00
N LYS A 220 -9.46 10.15 -2.95
CA LYS A 220 -9.24 10.82 -1.66
C LYS A 220 -7.88 10.45 -1.07
N PHE A 221 -7.56 9.15 -1.07
CA PHE A 221 -6.28 8.67 -0.57
C PHE A 221 -5.12 9.24 -1.39
N LYS A 222 -5.17 9.14 -2.72
CA LYS A 222 -4.12 9.64 -3.60
C LYS A 222 -3.89 11.15 -3.43
N ALA A 223 -4.96 11.94 -3.39
CA ALA A 223 -4.87 13.40 -3.22
C ALA A 223 -4.29 13.82 -1.86
N ASN A 224 -4.57 13.05 -0.80
CA ASN A 224 -4.14 13.40 0.56
C ASN A 224 -2.72 12.91 0.91
N PHE A 225 -2.20 11.90 0.19
CA PHE A 225 -1.00 11.18 0.64
C PHE A 225 0.03 10.90 -0.46
N ILE A 226 -0.37 10.88 -1.73
CA ILE A 226 0.54 10.59 -2.83
C ILE A 226 0.87 11.87 -3.60
N ASP A 227 -0.14 12.67 -3.95
CA ASP A 227 0.05 13.88 -4.76
C ASP A 227 0.61 15.07 -3.93
N THR A 228 0.67 14.92 -2.61
CA THR A 228 1.20 15.90 -1.66
C THR A 228 2.62 15.59 -1.18
N ALA A 229 3.14 14.40 -1.49
CA ALA A 229 4.47 13.91 -1.09
C ALA A 229 5.54 14.21 -2.15
#